data_AF-A0A966MMJ4-F1
#
_entry.id   AF-A0A966MMJ4-F1
#
_cell.length_a   1.000
_cell.length_b   1.000
_cell.length_c   1.000
_cell.angle_alpha   90.00
_cell.angle_beta   90.00
_cell.angle_gamma   90.00
#
_symmetry.space_group_name_H-M   'P 1'
#
loop_
_entity.id
_entity.type
_entity.pdbx_description
1 polymer ?
#
loop_
_entity_poly.entity_id
_entity_poly.type
_entity_poly.pdbx_seq_one_letter_code
_entity_poly.pdbx_strand_id
1 'polypeptide(L)' 'MKLNPAHAIFDGNMFVQLRGLLDPITPPAGLRILDMSIGEPQQPPAALLIDSVARHNDEWQFYP' A
#
# COMPACT_ATOMS: atom_id res chain seq x y z
N MET A 1 -22.41 14.69 6.49
CA MET A 1 -21.38 15.27 7.38
C MET A 1 -20.39 16.02 6.52
N LYS A 2 -20.15 17.31 6.77
CA LYS A 2 -19.18 18.10 5.98
C LYS A 2 -17.82 17.98 6.66
N LEU A 3 -16.82 17.44 5.96
CA LEU A 3 -15.45 17.35 6.48
C LEU A 3 -14.86 18.76 6.66
N ASN A 4 -13.93 18.91 7.60
CA ASN A 4 -13.22 20.17 7.81
C ASN A 4 -12.47 20.55 6.52
N PRO A 5 -12.70 21.72 5.91
CA PRO A 5 -11.99 22.15 4.71
C PRO A 5 -10.47 22.17 4.86
N ALA A 6 -9.95 22.33 6.08
CA ALA A 6 -8.51 22.27 6.35
C ALA A 6 -7.90 20.88 6.11
N HIS A 7 -8.70 19.81 6.04
CA HIS A 7 -8.21 18.47 5.75
C HIS A 7 -7.87 18.25 4.27
N ALA A 8 -8.23 19.19 3.38
CA ALA A 8 -7.91 19.09 1.96
C ALA A 8 -6.39 18.97 1.68
N ILE A 9 -5.56 19.41 2.63
CA ILE A 9 -4.10 19.25 2.56
C ILE A 9 -3.64 17.78 2.59
N PHE A 10 -4.51 16.86 2.99
CA PHE A 10 -4.25 15.42 3.09
C PHE A 10 -4.95 14.60 2.01
N ASP A 11 -5.61 15.23 1.03
CA ASP A 11 -6.39 14.55 -0.02
C ASP A 11 -5.52 13.80 -1.07
N GLY A 12 -4.22 13.62 -0.80
CA GLY A 12 -3.27 13.07 -1.75
C GLY A 12 -2.29 12.09 -1.13
N ASN A 13 -2.13 10.94 -1.79
CA ASN A 13 -0.94 10.12 -1.67
C ASN A 13 -0.02 10.44 -2.86
N MET A 14 1.14 11.04 -2.58
CA MET A 14 2.08 11.49 -3.63
C MET A 14 2.54 10.36 -4.56
N PHE A 15 2.65 9.12 -4.07
CA PHE A 15 3.03 7.96 -4.88
C PHE A 15 1.90 7.54 -5.82
N VAL A 16 0.66 7.60 -5.36
CA VAL A 16 -0.53 7.35 -6.19
C VAL A 16 -0.67 8.41 -7.28
N GLN A 17 -0.42 9.68 -6.94
CA GLN A 17 -0.43 10.77 -7.90
C GLN A 17 0.68 10.61 -8.96
N LEU A 18 1.90 10.27 -8.54
CA LEU A 18 2.99 9.98 -9.47
C LEU A 18 2.65 8.84 -10.43
N ARG A 19 2.06 7.75 -9.93
CA ARG A 19 1.62 6.64 -10.78
C ARG A 19 0.58 7.10 -11.81
N GLY A 20 -0.40 7.90 -11.39
CA GLY A 20 -1.39 8.49 -12.29
C GLY A 20 -0.78 9.39 -13.36
N LEU A 21 0.27 10.13 -13.05
CA LEU A 21 1.01 10.95 -14.02
C LEU A 21 1.77 10.10 -15.06
N LEU A 22 2.22 8.90 -14.67
CA LEU A 22 3.00 8.00 -15.54
C LEU A 22 2.13 7.03 -16.36
N ASP A 23 0.88 6.79 -15.97
CA ASP A 23 -0.07 5.88 -16.63
C ASP A 23 -0.19 6.03 -18.16
N PRO A 24 -0.21 7.25 -18.76
CA PRO A 24 -0.31 7.39 -20.21
C PRO A 24 1.01 7.13 -20.96
N ILE A 25 2.13 6.94 -20.26
CA ILE A 25 3.45 6.77 -20.88
C ILE A 25 3.64 5.29 -21.23
N THR A 26 3.73 4.99 -22.53
CA THR A 26 4.03 3.62 -22.99
C THR A 26 5.51 3.30 -22.79
N PRO A 27 5.86 2.26 -22.01
CA PRO A 27 7.24 1.83 -21.85
C PRO A 27 7.83 1.26 -23.16
N PRO A 28 9.16 1.29 -23.34
CA PRO A 28 9.79 0.65 -24.49
C PRO A 28 9.47 -0.84 -24.59
N ALA A 29 9.21 -1.32 -25.81
CA ALA A 29 8.90 -2.72 -26.06
C ALA A 29 10.07 -3.65 -25.65
N GLY A 30 9.74 -4.82 -25.13
CA GLY A 30 10.72 -5.84 -24.76
C GLY A 30 11.48 -5.58 -23.46
N LEU A 31 11.20 -4.49 -22.74
CA LEU A 31 11.77 -4.20 -21.43
C LEU A 31 10.75 -4.46 -20.31
N ARG A 32 11.23 -5.06 -19.22
CA ARG A 32 10.46 -5.21 -18.00
C ARG A 32 10.47 -3.89 -17.22
N ILE A 33 9.29 -3.45 -16.78
CA ILE A 33 9.16 -2.31 -15.87
C ILE A 33 9.65 -2.71 -14.48
N LEU A 34 10.49 -1.86 -13.89
CA LEU A 34 10.78 -1.87 -12.46
C LEU A 34 10.04 -0.69 -11.84
N ASP A 35 8.91 -0.95 -11.20
CA ASP A 35 8.10 0.11 -10.59
C ASP A 35 8.73 0.59 -9.29
N MET A 36 9.50 1.67 -9.39
CA MET A 36 10.12 2.36 -8.25
C MET A 36 9.22 3.45 -7.66
N SER A 37 8.00 3.62 -8.16
CA SER A 37 7.02 4.57 -7.61
C SER A 37 6.34 4.05 -6.34
N ILE A 38 6.48 2.76 -6.03
CA ILE A 38 5.85 2.13 -4.86
C ILE A 38 6.85 2.07 -3.70
N GLY A 39 6.48 2.67 -2.56
CA GLY A 39 7.25 2.55 -1.32
C GLY A 39 6.91 1.31 -0.47
N GLU A 40 6.13 0.37 -1.01
CA GLU A 40 5.65 -0.80 -0.30
C GLU A 40 6.61 -1.99 -0.46
N PRO A 41 6.96 -2.70 0.63
CA PRO A 41 7.75 -3.92 0.54
C PRO A 41 7.10 -4.95 -0.38
N GLN A 42 7.86 -5.49 -1.32
CA GLN A 42 7.41 -6.54 -2.23
C GLN A 42 7.74 -7.96 -1.71
N GLN A 43 8.41 -8.05 -0.57
CA GLN A 43 8.74 -9.33 0.07
C GLN A 43 7.52 -9.88 0.81
N PRO A 44 7.29 -11.21 0.78
CA PRO A 44 6.23 -11.81 1.56
C PRO A 44 6.49 -11.62 3.06
N PRO A 45 5.43 -11.56 3.90
CA PRO A 45 5.59 -11.59 5.34
C PRO A 45 6.33 -12.87 5.78
N ALA A 46 7.11 -12.77 6.86
CA ALA A 46 7.84 -13.92 7.38
C ALA A 46 6.87 -15.01 7.87
N ALA A 47 7.16 -16.28 7.56
CA ALA A 47 6.33 -17.44 7.94
C ALA A 47 6.03 -17.47 9.45
N LEU A 48 7.01 -17.14 10.30
CA LEU A 48 6.82 -17.06 11.76
C LEU A 48 5.65 -16.16 12.16
N LEU A 49 5.49 -15.01 11.49
CA LEU A 49 4.42 -14.06 11.80
C LEU A 49 3.06 -14.59 11.35
N ILE A 50 3.01 -15.16 10.14
CA ILE A 50 1.78 -15.74 9.57
C ILE A 50 1.31 -16.91 10.45
N ASP A 51 2.20 -17.82 10.79
CA ASP A 51 1.91 -19.00 11.60
C ASP A 51 1.47 -18.63 13.02
N SER A 52 2.10 -17.61 13.61
CA SER A 52 1.74 -17.13 14.94
C SER A 52 0.34 -16.53 14.97
N VAL A 53 0.01 -15.65 14.02
CA VAL A 53 -1.34 -15.07 13.93
C VAL A 53 -2.37 -16.15 13.68
N ALA A 54 -2.10 -17.09 12.76
CA ALA A 54 -3.02 -18.18 12.46
C ALA A 54 -3.28 -19.10 13.68
N ARG A 55 -2.26 -19.36 14.50
CA ARG A 55 -2.38 -20.22 15.69
C ARG A 55 -3.20 -19.60 16.82
N HIS A 56 -3.18 -18.28 16.96
CA HIS A 56 -3.74 -17.56 18.10
C HIS A 56 -4.89 -16.61 17.72
N ASN A 57 -5.57 -16.87 16.61
CA ASN A 57 -6.64 -16.00 16.09
C ASN A 57 -8.01 -16.21 16.79
N ASP A 58 -8.06 -17.01 17.84
CA ASP A 58 -9.27 -17.36 18.58
C ASP A 58 -9.49 -16.48 19.83
N GLU A 59 -8.60 -15.51 20.06
CA GLU A 59 -8.60 -14.66 21.26
C GLU A 59 -8.97 -13.18 20.99
N TRP A 60 -9.51 -12.85 19.81
CA TRP A 60 -9.82 -11.45 19.43
C TRP A 60 -10.89 -10.79 20.29
N GLN A 61 -11.69 -11.57 21.03
CA GLN A 61 -12.70 -11.09 21.97
C GLN A 61 -12.09 -10.46 23.23
N PHE A 62 -10.83 -10.71 23.52
CA PHE A 62 -10.17 -10.14 24.69
C PHE A 62 -9.58 -8.77 24.34
N TYR A 63 -9.99 -7.76 25.09
CA TYR A 63 -9.35 -6.45 25.08
C TYR A 63 -8.35 -6.42 26.25
N PRO A 64 -7.06 -6.10 26.00
CA PRO A 64 -6.04 -6.07 27.07
C PRO A 64 -6.31 -5.02 28.14
#